data_AF-A0A935BSH7-F1
#
_entry.id   AF-A0A935BSH7-F1
#
_cell.length_a   1.000
_cell.length_b   1.000
_cell.length_c   1.000
_cell.angle_alpha   90.00
_cell.angle_beta   90.00
_cell.angle_gamma   90.00
#
_symmetry.space_group_name_H-M   'P 1'
#
loop_
_entity.id
_entity.type
_entity.pdbx_description
1 polymer ?
#
loop_
_entity_poly.entity_id
_entity_poly.type
_entity_poly.pdbx_seq_one_letter_code
_entity_poly.pdbx_strand_id
1 'polypeptide(L)'
;MNGNRLHHGLAAVVALVVALVTTLGSVQAATLAVTDAAGQPLATAKVREVATVPTALDTSDNGYPAPGQVRRVDPEITRFTDADGRASWADRGVPVTYHVRKPGYRDASVSLAAGSAEARIVLEPETDALKLAEARPANVWLGALDLGDVKRKQHFMLQCGFCHQQGNAFLRQERTARDWSDAISRMVRYGARLATEDQRALPEMLAAGWRQLREHPERLATPAPWDPALAGTTTITEWPIGDAMSQTHDQLLGADGKVYVADNIQDRLYRIDPQTNEVTVFKIPHREGDAAGGLLAARLKDFPRHDSTSNAHSLAQSARDGHIFITPSAQQRLVEFDPATGAFELHEMGAGFYPHTIRIDAKDRVWFTLALSNQIAMFDRATKRFTLHDLPTRGWREWLTVTLIRPIFKLMSWGLPLANWLPVDRLATGTPLPYGIDITPDGSVWFARLHTDEIGRIDPATGTVTMIATPFAGPRRLRSDSEGHLWIGAFPESAIVRYDPKTGAFTRYDLPVVPKGSDTPYALNVDKKRGIVWVTGNQSDSLHALDVRSGSWRSVPLPRRVAFTRDIEIAEDGTVYTSTSNFPSWHVEDAQPTMIRVQTTAAR
;
A
#
# COMPACT_ATOMS: atom_id res chain seq x y z
N MET A 1 -43.43 -81.43 8.22
CA MET A 1 -44.02 -80.70 7.07
C MET A 1 -43.05 -79.57 6.75
N ASN A 2 -42.14 -79.79 5.79
CA ASN A 2 -42.18 -79.25 4.41
C ASN A 2 -42.23 -77.71 4.39
N GLY A 3 -41.28 -76.96 3.83
CA GLY A 3 -40.10 -77.34 3.06
C GLY A 3 -39.30 -76.13 2.57
N ASN A 4 -38.07 -76.45 2.15
CA ASN A 4 -37.09 -75.72 1.33
C ASN A 4 -37.55 -74.55 0.44
N ARG A 5 -36.69 -73.51 0.36
CA ARG A 5 -35.89 -73.04 -0.81
C ARG A 5 -35.05 -71.81 -0.38
N LEU A 6 -33.72 -71.90 -0.25
CA LEU A 6 -32.66 -71.68 -1.27
C LEU A 6 -32.60 -70.25 -1.84
N HIS A 7 -31.57 -69.46 -1.48
CA HIS A 7 -30.35 -69.28 -2.29
C HIS A 7 -29.29 -68.36 -1.62
N HIS A 8 -28.02 -68.80 -1.77
CA HIS A 8 -26.69 -68.18 -1.79
C HIS A 8 -26.51 -66.68 -1.50
N GLY A 9 -25.44 -66.19 -0.87
CA GLY A 9 -24.19 -66.78 -0.40
C GLY A 9 -23.29 -65.64 0.09
N LEU A 10 -22.62 -65.81 1.25
CA LEU A 10 -21.62 -64.86 1.74
C LEU A 10 -20.22 -65.45 1.50
N ALA A 11 -19.47 -64.86 0.59
CA ALA A 11 -18.03 -65.03 0.50
C ALA A 11 -17.37 -64.02 1.45
N ALA A 12 -16.70 -64.52 2.49
CA ALA A 12 -15.84 -63.70 3.34
C ALA A 12 -14.47 -63.55 2.68
N VAL A 13 -14.18 -62.35 2.16
CA VAL A 13 -12.83 -61.95 1.72
C VAL A 13 -12.11 -61.35 2.92
N VAL A 14 -11.01 -61.98 3.33
CA VAL A 14 -10.06 -61.44 4.31
C VAL A 14 -9.31 -60.29 3.64
N ALA A 15 -9.52 -59.05 4.08
CA ALA A 15 -8.78 -57.88 3.62
C ALA A 15 -7.47 -57.76 4.39
N LEU A 16 -6.35 -57.94 3.67
CA LEU A 16 -4.99 -57.65 4.12
C LEU A 16 -4.80 -56.12 4.11
N VAL A 17 -4.70 -55.49 5.28
CA VAL A 17 -4.33 -54.08 5.40
C VAL A 17 -2.82 -53.96 5.18
N VAL A 18 -2.41 -53.56 3.97
CA VAL A 18 -1.06 -53.07 3.71
C VAL A 18 -0.99 -51.64 4.20
N ALA A 19 -0.32 -51.42 5.34
CA ALA A 19 0.05 -50.09 5.78
C ALA A 19 1.12 -49.55 4.81
N LEU A 20 0.70 -48.68 3.89
CA LEU A 20 1.62 -47.90 3.07
C LEU A 20 2.24 -46.84 3.98
N VAL A 21 3.39 -47.15 4.58
CA VAL A 21 4.25 -46.13 5.19
C VAL A 21 4.82 -45.31 4.05
N THR A 22 4.14 -44.22 3.69
CA THR A 22 4.77 -43.15 2.91
C THR A 22 5.88 -42.57 3.77
N THR A 23 7.12 -42.95 3.48
CA THR A 23 8.29 -42.22 3.95
C THR A 23 8.19 -40.82 3.39
N LEU A 24 7.69 -39.89 4.20
CA LEU A 24 7.90 -38.47 3.98
C LEU A 24 9.42 -38.28 4.00
N GLY A 25 10.03 -38.19 2.83
CA GLY A 25 11.41 -37.76 2.71
C GLY A 25 11.53 -36.46 3.50
N SER A 26 12.46 -36.40 4.45
CA SER A 26 12.76 -35.18 5.16
C SER A 26 13.05 -34.10 4.13
N VAL A 27 12.18 -33.10 4.01
CA VAL A 27 12.44 -31.91 3.19
C VAL A 27 13.67 -31.27 3.81
N GLN A 28 14.83 -31.47 3.19
CA GLN A 28 16.07 -30.95 3.71
C GLN A 28 16.01 -29.43 3.62
N ALA A 29 16.12 -28.74 4.75
CA ALA A 29 16.13 -27.28 4.73
C ALA A 29 17.43 -26.80 4.06
N ALA A 30 17.31 -25.86 3.13
CA ALA A 30 18.45 -25.15 2.60
C ALA A 30 18.85 -24.07 3.62
N THR A 31 20.10 -24.08 4.08
CA THR A 31 20.62 -23.05 5.00
C THR A 31 21.67 -22.18 4.30
N LEU A 32 21.50 -20.85 4.39
CA LEU A 32 22.51 -19.88 3.97
C LEU A 32 23.23 -19.32 5.20
N ALA A 33 24.56 -19.40 5.20
CA ALA A 33 25.42 -18.70 6.14
C ALA A 33 25.99 -17.42 5.52
N VAL A 34 25.83 -16.29 6.21
CA VAL A 34 26.30 -14.97 5.80
C VAL A 34 27.41 -14.52 6.76
N THR A 35 28.62 -14.29 6.24
CA THR A 35 29.75 -13.79 7.02
C THR A 35 30.34 -12.52 6.41
N ASP A 36 31.13 -11.77 7.17
CA ASP A 36 32.03 -10.77 6.61
C ASP A 36 33.31 -11.41 6.04
N ALA A 37 34.18 -10.57 5.47
CA ALA A 37 35.47 -10.99 4.90
C ALA A 37 36.45 -11.59 5.94
N ALA A 38 36.27 -11.29 7.23
CA ALA A 38 37.03 -11.89 8.33
C ALA A 38 36.43 -13.23 8.81
N GLY A 39 35.31 -13.66 8.21
CA GLY A 39 34.60 -14.89 8.56
C GLY A 39 33.68 -14.74 9.77
N GLN A 40 33.45 -13.54 10.28
CA GLN A 40 32.51 -13.31 11.39
C GLN A 40 31.06 -13.39 10.89
N PRO A 41 30.16 -14.02 11.66
CA PRO A 41 28.75 -14.12 11.29
C PRO A 41 28.07 -12.74 11.26
N LEU A 42 27.23 -12.51 10.26
CA LEU A 42 26.47 -11.28 10.13
C LEU A 42 25.01 -11.51 10.47
N ALA A 43 24.62 -11.16 11.70
CA ALA A 43 23.23 -11.15 12.12
C ALA A 43 22.41 -10.08 11.38
N THR A 44 21.09 -10.27 11.31
CA THR A 44 20.13 -9.37 10.65
C THR A 44 20.43 -9.03 9.19
N ALA A 45 21.28 -9.79 8.50
CA ALA A 45 21.39 -9.70 7.05
C ALA A 45 20.06 -10.16 6.44
N LYS A 46 19.50 -9.34 5.56
CA LYS A 46 18.23 -9.61 4.88
C LYS A 46 18.53 -10.48 3.67
N VAL A 47 17.96 -11.68 3.65
CA VAL A 47 18.16 -12.67 2.59
C VAL A 47 16.83 -12.94 1.89
N ARG A 48 16.74 -12.58 0.61
CA ARG A 48 15.58 -12.80 -0.24
C ARG A 48 15.84 -13.99 -1.18
N GLU A 49 15.04 -15.04 -1.05
CA GLU A 49 15.03 -16.21 -1.93
C GLU A 49 14.07 -15.99 -3.09
N VAL A 50 14.59 -16.13 -4.33
CA VAL A 50 13.85 -15.98 -5.59
C VAL A 50 14.08 -17.22 -6.44
N ALA A 51 13.05 -17.75 -7.10
CA ALA A 51 13.23 -18.83 -8.08
C ALA A 51 14.06 -18.32 -9.28
N THR A 52 15.08 -19.07 -9.71
CA THR A 52 15.97 -18.63 -10.81
C THR A 52 15.25 -18.58 -12.15
N VAL A 53 14.25 -19.45 -12.34
CA VAL A 53 13.36 -19.43 -13.50
C VAL A 53 11.96 -19.12 -12.98
N PRO A 54 11.44 -17.91 -13.19
CA PRO A 54 10.08 -17.60 -12.79
C PRO A 54 9.09 -18.43 -13.60
N THR A 55 7.98 -18.81 -12.98
CA THR A 55 6.85 -19.43 -13.69
C THR A 55 6.42 -18.55 -14.86
N ALA A 56 6.35 -19.12 -16.06
CA ALA A 56 5.94 -18.40 -17.26
C ALA A 56 4.50 -17.86 -17.09
N LEU A 57 4.33 -16.55 -17.27
CA LEU A 57 3.02 -15.90 -17.21
C LEU A 57 2.46 -15.78 -18.63
N ASP A 58 1.22 -16.24 -18.83
CA ASP A 58 0.46 -15.83 -20.02
C ASP A 58 0.17 -14.32 -19.90
N THR A 59 0.57 -13.57 -20.93
CA THR A 59 0.45 -12.11 -21.03
C THR A 59 -0.45 -11.68 -22.18
N SER A 60 -1.33 -12.58 -22.65
CA SER A 60 -2.20 -12.39 -23.81
C SER A 60 -3.19 -11.22 -23.68
N ASP A 61 -3.47 -10.74 -22.48
CA ASP A 61 -4.39 -9.61 -22.23
C ASP A 61 -3.62 -8.32 -21.94
N ASN A 62 -3.08 -7.68 -22.98
CA ASN A 62 -2.33 -6.42 -22.92
C ASN A 62 -1.13 -6.46 -21.94
N GLY A 63 -0.40 -7.58 -21.92
CA GLY A 63 0.72 -7.79 -20.99
C GLY A 63 0.32 -8.49 -19.69
N TYR A 64 -0.96 -8.77 -19.47
CA TYR A 64 -1.47 -9.40 -18.25
C TYR A 64 -2.02 -10.81 -18.50
N PRO A 65 -2.12 -11.62 -17.42
CA PRO A 65 -2.95 -12.81 -17.37
C PRO A 65 -4.36 -12.64 -17.92
N ALA A 66 -4.78 -13.56 -18.78
CA ALA A 66 -6.18 -13.72 -19.17
C ALA A 66 -7.08 -13.80 -17.91
N PRO A 67 -8.16 -13.01 -17.83
CA PRO A 67 -9.03 -12.97 -16.66
C PRO A 67 -9.68 -14.32 -16.34
N GLY A 68 -9.94 -14.57 -15.05
CA GLY A 68 -10.62 -15.75 -14.53
C GLY A 68 -9.77 -17.03 -14.45
N GLN A 69 -8.55 -17.03 -15.01
CA GLN A 69 -7.67 -18.18 -14.94
C GLN A 69 -6.92 -18.23 -13.60
N VAL A 70 -6.99 -19.38 -12.93
CA VAL A 70 -6.18 -19.66 -11.73
C VAL A 70 -4.76 -20.02 -12.16
N ARG A 71 -3.78 -19.40 -11.51
CA ARG A 71 -2.35 -19.62 -11.80
C ARG A 71 -1.57 -19.68 -10.53
N ARG A 72 -0.54 -20.51 -10.50
CA ARG A 72 0.41 -20.51 -9.40
C ARG A 72 1.53 -19.53 -9.70
N VAL A 73 1.89 -18.71 -8.72
CA VAL A 73 3.07 -17.84 -8.78
C VAL A 73 4.10 -18.31 -7.76
N ASP A 74 5.38 -18.18 -8.07
CA ASP A 74 6.45 -18.48 -7.12
C ASP A 74 6.64 -17.28 -6.18
N PRO A 75 6.31 -17.40 -4.88
CA PRO A 75 6.50 -16.29 -3.97
C PRO A 75 7.99 -16.07 -3.68
N GLU A 76 8.40 -14.84 -3.45
CA GLU A 76 9.73 -14.52 -2.94
C GLU A 76 9.70 -14.54 -1.41
N ILE A 77 10.67 -15.20 -0.78
CA ILE A 77 10.69 -15.36 0.68
C ILE A 77 11.92 -14.69 1.24
N THR A 78 11.70 -13.65 2.04
CA THR A 78 12.75 -12.94 2.75
C THR A 78 12.79 -13.35 4.21
N ARG A 79 13.99 -13.69 4.70
CA ARG A 79 14.30 -13.95 6.11
C ARG A 79 15.50 -13.12 6.54
N PHE A 80 15.65 -12.94 7.84
CA PHE A 80 16.79 -12.26 8.45
C PHE A 80 17.68 -13.27 9.15
N THR A 81 18.98 -13.19 8.93
CA THR A 81 19.94 -14.07 9.59
C THR A 81 19.89 -13.92 11.11
N ASP A 82 20.04 -15.04 11.81
CA ASP A 82 20.17 -15.11 13.26
C ASP A 82 21.54 -14.60 13.77
N ALA A 83 21.79 -14.73 15.08
CA ALA A 83 23.05 -14.31 15.69
C ALA A 83 24.29 -15.02 15.11
N ASP A 84 24.11 -16.23 14.57
CA ASP A 84 25.16 -17.03 13.93
C ASP A 84 25.28 -16.75 12.42
N GLY A 85 24.56 -15.73 11.93
CA GLY A 85 24.59 -15.35 10.52
C GLY A 85 23.86 -16.34 9.62
N ARG A 86 22.95 -17.16 10.15
CA ARG A 86 22.27 -18.23 9.40
C ARG A 86 20.79 -17.89 9.16
N ALA A 87 20.30 -18.28 7.99
CA ALA A 87 18.88 -18.28 7.65
C ALA A 87 18.57 -19.56 6.86
N SER A 88 17.37 -20.13 7.05
CA SER A 88 17.00 -21.41 6.42
C SER A 88 15.63 -21.34 5.75
N TRP A 89 15.45 -22.13 4.69
CA TRP A 89 14.21 -22.26 3.92
C TRP A 89 13.87 -23.73 3.71
N ALA A 90 12.60 -24.01 3.41
CA ALA A 90 12.24 -25.32 2.88
C ALA A 90 12.75 -25.45 1.44
N ASP A 91 13.25 -26.63 1.05
CA ASP A 91 13.63 -26.88 -0.34
C ASP A 91 12.41 -26.73 -1.26
N ARG A 92 12.54 -25.88 -2.28
CA ARG A 92 11.51 -25.65 -3.29
C ARG A 92 11.48 -26.71 -4.38
N GLY A 93 12.52 -27.54 -4.50
CA GLY A 93 12.68 -28.48 -5.59
C GLY A 93 13.03 -27.83 -6.94
N VAL A 94 13.35 -26.54 -6.95
CA VAL A 94 13.79 -25.77 -8.12
C VAL A 94 15.05 -24.95 -7.80
N PRO A 95 15.86 -24.57 -8.80
CA PRO A 95 16.96 -23.65 -8.57
C PRO A 95 16.48 -22.30 -8.02
N VAL A 96 17.23 -21.77 -7.05
CA VAL A 96 16.93 -20.50 -6.38
C VAL A 96 18.15 -19.60 -6.34
N THR A 97 17.92 -18.30 -6.37
CA THR A 97 18.92 -17.27 -6.11
C THR A 97 18.60 -16.58 -4.79
N TYR A 98 19.58 -16.53 -3.90
CA TYR A 98 19.53 -15.75 -2.68
C TYR A 98 20.19 -14.40 -2.90
N HIS A 99 19.43 -13.32 -2.71
CA HIS A 99 19.96 -11.95 -2.67
C HIS A 99 20.14 -11.54 -1.22
N VAL A 100 21.34 -11.07 -0.88
CA VAL A 100 21.70 -10.71 0.50
C VAL A 100 22.06 -9.24 0.58
N ARG A 101 21.46 -8.56 1.57
CA ARG A 101 21.69 -7.14 1.86
C ARG A 101 21.89 -6.92 3.35
N LYS A 102 22.89 -6.11 3.68
CA LYS A 102 23.10 -5.56 5.03
C LYS A 102 23.65 -4.14 4.92
N PRO A 103 23.11 -3.14 5.65
CA PRO A 103 23.67 -1.79 5.66
C PRO A 103 25.18 -1.81 6.00
N GLY A 104 25.97 -1.04 5.24
CA GLY A 104 27.44 -0.99 5.37
C GLY A 104 28.21 -2.02 4.53
N TYR A 105 27.51 -2.94 3.87
CA TYR A 105 28.11 -3.96 3.00
C TYR A 105 27.61 -3.85 1.57
N ARG A 106 28.37 -4.40 0.63
CA ARG A 106 27.94 -4.59 -0.75
C ARG A 106 26.85 -5.65 -0.82
N ASP A 107 25.81 -5.38 -1.61
CA ASP A 107 24.81 -6.39 -1.93
C ASP A 107 25.49 -7.57 -2.65
N ALA A 108 25.10 -8.79 -2.31
CA ALA A 108 25.66 -10.00 -2.89
C ALA A 108 24.56 -11.01 -3.23
N SER A 109 24.86 -11.98 -4.10
CA SER A 109 23.93 -13.06 -4.41
C SER A 109 24.63 -14.38 -4.67
N VAL A 110 23.90 -15.47 -4.45
CA VAL A 110 24.35 -16.84 -4.74
C VAL A 110 23.18 -17.66 -5.28
N SER A 111 23.41 -18.38 -6.36
CA SER A 111 22.43 -19.30 -6.95
C SER A 111 22.74 -20.73 -6.58
N LEU A 112 21.73 -21.47 -6.14
CA LEU A 112 21.81 -22.87 -5.77
C LEU A 112 20.93 -23.72 -6.69
N ALA A 113 21.41 -24.93 -6.99
CA ALA A 113 20.60 -25.94 -7.64
C ALA A 113 19.57 -26.53 -6.66
N ALA A 114 18.50 -27.12 -7.20
CA ALA A 114 17.50 -27.84 -6.41
C ALA A 114 18.15 -28.91 -5.52
N GLY A 115 17.67 -29.07 -4.27
CA GLY A 115 18.23 -30.03 -3.32
C GLY A 115 19.56 -29.62 -2.66
N SER A 116 20.06 -28.40 -2.87
CA SER A 116 21.27 -27.93 -2.18
C SER A 116 20.97 -27.66 -0.70
N ALA A 117 21.70 -28.33 0.20
CA ALA A 117 21.45 -28.25 1.64
C ALA A 117 22.08 -27.02 2.33
N GLU A 118 23.24 -26.56 1.86
CA GLU A 118 23.94 -25.41 2.46
C GLU A 118 24.60 -24.52 1.40
N ALA A 119 24.65 -23.23 1.72
CA ALA A 119 25.42 -22.25 0.98
C ALA A 119 26.08 -21.26 1.94
N ARG A 120 27.18 -20.67 1.48
CA ARG A 120 27.86 -19.60 2.18
C ARG A 120 28.04 -18.41 1.26
N ILE A 121 27.83 -17.22 1.81
CA ILE A 121 28.10 -15.96 1.14
C ILE A 121 28.91 -15.06 2.06
N VAL A 122 29.90 -14.39 1.46
CA VAL A 122 30.74 -13.41 2.15
C VAL A 122 30.30 -12.03 1.68
N LEU A 123 29.97 -11.16 2.63
CA LEU A 123 29.67 -9.76 2.34
C LEU A 123 30.93 -8.92 2.51
N GLU A 124 31.32 -8.24 1.43
CA GLU A 124 32.41 -7.26 1.45
C GLU A 124 31.91 -5.92 2.01
N PRO A 125 32.63 -5.29 2.95
CA PRO A 125 32.32 -3.93 3.39
C PRO A 125 32.29 -2.96 2.20
N GLU A 126 31.33 -2.04 2.18
CA GLU A 126 31.36 -0.94 1.21
C GLU A 126 32.14 0.23 1.80
N THR A 127 33.22 0.61 1.12
CA THR A 127 34.10 1.70 1.54
C THR A 127 33.92 2.96 0.71
N ASP A 128 33.23 2.86 -0.44
CA ASP A 128 32.90 4.01 -1.27
C ASP A 128 31.78 4.83 -0.61
N ALA A 129 32.09 6.08 -0.28
CA ALA A 129 31.18 6.97 0.42
C ALA A 129 29.90 7.27 -0.38
N LEU A 130 29.99 7.35 -1.71
CA LEU A 130 28.83 7.60 -2.56
C LEU A 130 27.93 6.37 -2.61
N LYS A 131 28.50 5.16 -2.75
CA LYS A 131 27.71 3.91 -2.71
C LYS A 131 27.04 3.70 -1.35
N LEU A 132 27.74 4.01 -0.25
CA LEU A 132 27.16 4.00 1.09
C LEU A 132 25.99 4.98 1.24
N ALA A 133 26.07 6.14 0.60
CA ALA A 133 24.98 7.12 0.55
C ALA A 133 23.82 6.64 -0.33
N GLU A 134 24.09 6.08 -1.50
CA GLU A 134 23.10 5.56 -2.43
C GLU A 134 22.30 4.37 -1.88
N ALA A 135 22.92 3.57 -1.00
CA ALA A 135 22.27 2.47 -0.32
C ALA A 135 21.24 2.92 0.75
N ARG A 136 21.22 4.22 1.11
CA ARG A 136 20.29 4.76 2.12
C ARG A 136 18.90 4.98 1.54
N PRO A 137 17.84 4.75 2.34
CA PRO A 137 16.47 4.95 1.90
C PRO A 137 16.17 6.42 1.56
N ALA A 138 15.13 6.63 0.76
CA ALA A 138 14.78 7.94 0.21
C ALA A 138 14.47 9.00 1.28
N ASN A 139 13.96 8.60 2.45
CA ASN A 139 13.68 9.50 3.57
C ASN A 139 14.96 10.22 4.05
N VAL A 140 16.12 9.56 4.04
CA VAL A 140 17.38 10.21 4.46
C VAL A 140 17.72 11.37 3.54
N TRP A 141 17.59 11.15 2.24
CA TRP A 141 17.84 12.16 1.21
C TRP A 141 16.83 13.29 1.25
N LEU A 142 15.53 12.97 1.32
CA LEU A 142 14.47 13.95 1.47
C LEU A 142 14.60 14.74 2.77
N GLY A 143 14.99 14.08 3.84
CA GLY A 143 15.24 14.66 5.16
C GLY A 143 16.38 15.68 5.14
N ALA A 144 17.45 15.41 4.40
CA ALA A 144 18.59 16.32 4.24
C ALA A 144 18.35 17.45 3.23
N LEU A 145 17.36 17.32 2.33
CA LEU A 145 17.03 18.33 1.34
C LEU A 145 16.48 19.60 1.99
N ASP A 146 17.15 20.73 1.74
CA ASP A 146 16.72 22.05 2.20
C ASP A 146 15.80 22.71 1.15
N LEU A 147 14.59 23.05 1.57
CA LEU A 147 13.57 23.73 0.76
C LEU A 147 13.20 25.10 1.37
N GLY A 148 14.12 25.69 2.15
CA GLY A 148 14.04 27.02 2.74
C GLY A 148 13.32 27.06 4.10
N ASP A 149 12.13 26.45 4.21
CA ASP A 149 11.40 26.40 5.48
C ASP A 149 10.57 25.12 5.65
N VAL A 150 10.24 24.82 6.90
CA VAL A 150 9.52 23.60 7.29
C VAL A 150 8.14 23.52 6.64
N LYS A 151 7.42 24.64 6.51
CA LYS A 151 6.06 24.65 5.92
C LYS A 151 6.11 24.34 4.43
N ARG A 152 7.07 24.91 3.69
CA ARG A 152 7.28 24.58 2.26
C ARG A 152 7.68 23.11 2.10
N LYS A 153 8.57 22.61 2.95
CA LYS A 153 8.99 21.20 2.92
C LYS A 153 7.82 20.25 3.19
N GLN A 154 7.00 20.55 4.21
CA GLN A 154 5.79 19.79 4.51
C GLN A 154 4.77 19.86 3.37
N HIS A 155 4.57 21.03 2.75
CA HIS A 155 3.69 21.14 1.58
C HIS A 155 4.20 20.33 0.39
N PHE A 156 5.50 20.37 0.12
CA PHE A 156 6.14 19.52 -0.88
C PHE A 156 5.94 18.03 -0.57
N MET A 157 6.15 17.61 0.68
CA MET A 157 5.90 16.22 1.10
C MET A 157 4.43 15.83 0.91
N LEU A 158 3.49 16.70 1.29
CA LEU A 158 2.05 16.47 1.15
C LEU A 158 1.64 16.28 -0.32
N GLN A 159 2.22 17.06 -1.23
CA GLN A 159 1.82 17.14 -2.64
C GLN A 159 2.68 16.30 -3.60
N CYS A 160 3.83 15.80 -3.14
CA CYS A 160 4.72 14.99 -3.99
C CYS A 160 4.95 13.59 -3.39
N GLY A 161 4.94 13.45 -2.07
CA GLY A 161 5.26 12.20 -1.37
C GLY A 161 4.16 11.12 -1.39
N PHE A 162 3.07 11.30 -2.15
CA PHE A 162 1.90 10.42 -2.07
C PHE A 162 1.76 9.37 -3.17
N CYS A 163 2.58 9.44 -4.24
CA CYS A 163 2.57 8.44 -5.32
C CYS A 163 3.86 7.63 -5.35
N HIS A 164 4.98 8.30 -5.15
CA HIS A 164 6.30 7.70 -5.17
C HIS A 164 7.24 8.47 -4.24
N GLN A 165 8.33 7.81 -3.87
CA GLN A 165 9.36 8.39 -3.03
C GLN A 165 10.00 9.61 -3.67
N GLN A 166 10.43 10.59 -2.86
CA GLN A 166 10.99 11.86 -3.35
C GLN A 166 12.53 11.93 -3.31
N GLY A 167 13.19 11.01 -2.58
CA GLY A 167 14.65 10.95 -2.44
C GLY A 167 15.30 9.72 -3.10
N ASN A 168 14.58 8.99 -3.95
CA ASN A 168 15.12 7.81 -4.62
C ASN A 168 16.15 8.18 -5.72
N ALA A 169 16.88 7.19 -6.22
CA ALA A 169 17.93 7.41 -7.21
C ALA A 169 17.44 8.12 -8.50
N PHE A 170 16.23 7.78 -8.96
CA PHE A 170 15.64 8.38 -10.17
C PHE A 170 15.41 9.90 -10.01
N LEU A 171 14.87 10.34 -8.86
CA LEU A 171 14.58 11.75 -8.63
C LEU A 171 15.80 12.58 -8.27
N ARG A 172 16.86 11.94 -7.75
CA ARG A 172 18.12 12.63 -7.44
C ARG A 172 19.04 12.81 -8.64
N GLN A 173 18.68 12.30 -9.82
CA GLN A 173 19.43 12.58 -11.06
C GLN A 173 19.55 14.09 -11.30
N GLU A 174 20.69 14.52 -11.86
CA GLU A 174 20.93 15.92 -12.15
C GLU A 174 19.95 16.46 -13.19
N ARG A 175 19.34 17.60 -12.86
CA ARG A 175 18.29 18.27 -13.62
C ARG A 175 18.48 19.76 -13.49
N THR A 176 18.25 20.50 -14.56
CA THR A 176 18.20 21.96 -14.51
C THR A 176 16.95 22.42 -13.78
N ALA A 177 16.90 23.68 -13.34
CA ALA A 177 15.68 24.26 -12.80
C ALA A 177 14.53 24.21 -13.82
N ARG A 178 14.81 24.32 -15.12
CA ARG A 178 13.81 24.15 -16.17
C ARG A 178 13.23 22.74 -16.19
N ASP A 179 14.07 21.70 -16.14
CA ASP A 179 13.61 20.31 -16.12
C ASP A 179 12.74 20.02 -14.88
N TRP A 180 13.11 20.59 -13.72
CA TRP A 180 12.29 20.49 -12.51
C TRP A 180 10.95 21.23 -12.64
N SER A 181 10.94 22.40 -13.27
CA SER A 181 9.71 23.14 -13.56
C SER A 181 8.76 22.33 -14.45
N ASP A 182 9.29 21.66 -15.47
CA ASP A 182 8.51 20.80 -16.36
C ASP A 182 7.99 19.56 -15.62
N ALA A 183 8.81 18.94 -14.76
CA ALA A 183 8.40 17.81 -13.93
C ALA A 183 7.29 18.20 -12.94
N ILE A 184 7.42 19.34 -12.25
CA ILE A 184 6.40 19.87 -11.33
C ILE A 184 5.10 20.15 -12.09
N SER A 185 5.19 20.80 -13.25
CA SER A 185 4.02 21.10 -14.09
C SER A 185 3.28 19.84 -14.49
N ARG A 186 4.00 18.76 -14.82
CA ARG A 186 3.40 17.44 -15.11
C ARG A 186 2.71 16.84 -13.88
N MET A 187 3.32 16.90 -12.70
CA MET A 187 2.70 16.36 -11.47
C MET A 187 1.45 17.14 -11.07
N VAL A 188 1.45 18.47 -11.25
CA VAL A 188 0.26 19.30 -11.04
C VAL A 188 -0.87 18.89 -11.98
N ARG A 189 -0.57 18.62 -13.26
CA ARG A 189 -1.55 18.08 -14.21
C ARG A 189 -2.09 16.71 -13.79
N TYR A 190 -1.25 15.85 -13.19
CA TYR A 190 -1.67 14.54 -12.69
C TYR A 190 -2.48 14.59 -11.38
N GLY A 191 -2.54 15.76 -10.73
CA GLY A 191 -3.44 16.01 -9.60
C GLY A 191 -2.77 16.55 -8.34
N ALA A 192 -1.44 16.73 -8.34
CA ALA A 192 -0.78 17.45 -7.24
C ALA A 192 -1.30 18.89 -7.15
N ARG A 193 -1.53 19.38 -5.94
CA ARG A 193 -2.00 20.75 -5.67
C ARG A 193 -0.91 21.57 -5.00
N LEU A 194 0.30 21.52 -5.57
CA LEU A 194 1.42 22.33 -5.13
C LEU A 194 1.10 23.82 -5.30
N ALA A 195 1.42 24.65 -4.30
CA ALA A 195 1.06 26.06 -4.33
C ALA A 195 1.81 26.79 -5.45
N THR A 196 1.17 27.76 -6.11
CA THR A 196 1.77 28.47 -7.26
C THR A 196 3.07 29.19 -6.91
N GLU A 197 3.22 29.68 -5.67
CA GLU A 197 4.49 30.21 -5.18
C GLU A 197 5.60 29.16 -5.06
N ASP A 198 5.26 27.96 -4.59
CA ASP A 198 6.21 26.86 -4.43
C ASP A 198 6.55 26.24 -5.80
N GLN A 199 5.61 26.22 -6.76
CA GLN A 199 5.88 25.86 -8.15
C GLN A 199 6.97 26.75 -8.78
N ARG A 200 7.04 28.04 -8.42
CA ARG A 200 8.08 28.97 -8.88
C ARG A 200 9.40 28.83 -8.13
N ALA A 201 9.35 28.58 -6.82
CA ALA A 201 10.54 28.57 -5.97
C ALA A 201 11.29 27.23 -5.98
N LEU A 202 10.57 26.11 -5.99
CA LEU A 202 11.15 24.78 -5.85
C LEU A 202 12.10 24.34 -6.98
N PRO A 203 11.92 24.71 -8.26
CA PRO A 203 12.80 24.18 -9.30
C PRO A 203 14.28 24.48 -9.09
N GLU A 204 14.62 25.71 -8.70
CA GLU A 204 15.99 26.10 -8.35
C GLU A 204 16.47 25.40 -7.07
N MET A 205 15.62 25.32 -6.04
CA MET A 205 15.94 24.66 -4.77
C MET A 205 16.22 23.16 -4.97
N LEU A 206 15.43 22.47 -5.80
CA LEU A 206 15.59 21.05 -6.10
C LEU A 206 16.87 20.81 -6.90
N ALA A 207 17.13 21.63 -7.93
CA ALA A 207 18.35 21.54 -8.73
C ALA A 207 19.61 21.70 -7.85
N ALA A 208 19.66 22.77 -7.05
CA ALA A 208 20.79 23.06 -6.17
C ALA A 208 20.91 22.05 -5.02
N GLY A 209 19.80 21.71 -4.36
CA GLY A 209 19.77 20.82 -3.21
C GLY A 209 20.22 19.39 -3.54
N TRP A 210 19.76 18.83 -4.66
CA TRP A 210 20.22 17.51 -5.07
C TRP A 210 21.68 17.50 -5.51
N ARG A 211 22.16 18.54 -6.21
CA ARG A 211 23.58 18.68 -6.53
C ARG A 211 24.42 18.71 -5.25
N GLN A 212 24.05 19.58 -4.31
CA GLN A 212 24.75 19.72 -3.03
C GLN A 212 24.82 18.40 -2.26
N LEU A 213 23.73 17.64 -2.17
CA LEU A 213 23.73 16.35 -1.46
C LEU A 213 24.52 15.26 -2.19
N ARG A 214 24.62 15.30 -3.52
CA ARG A 214 25.49 14.38 -4.29
C ARG A 214 26.97 14.72 -4.11
N GLU A 215 27.32 16.00 -4.09
CA GLU A 215 28.70 16.47 -3.88
C GLU A 215 29.16 16.35 -2.42
N HIS A 216 28.20 16.35 -1.48
CA HIS A 216 28.42 16.29 -0.03
C HIS A 216 27.61 15.18 0.66
N PRO A 217 27.81 13.89 0.29
CA PRO A 217 27.05 12.76 0.84
C PRO A 217 27.24 12.58 2.36
N GLU A 218 28.30 13.12 2.95
CA GLU A 218 28.55 13.14 4.40
C GLU A 218 27.48 13.92 5.19
N ARG A 219 26.70 14.79 4.52
CA ARG A 219 25.59 15.52 5.14
C ARG A 219 24.35 14.67 5.39
N LEU A 220 24.29 13.50 4.75
CA LEU A 220 23.19 12.57 4.95
C LEU A 220 23.31 11.94 6.33
N ALA A 221 22.18 11.87 7.05
CA ALA A 221 22.15 11.18 8.33
C ALA A 221 22.40 9.67 8.15
N THR A 222 23.05 9.05 9.12
CA THR A 222 23.15 7.59 9.19
C THR A 222 21.82 7.03 9.71
N PRO A 223 21.14 6.15 8.96
CA PRO A 223 19.93 5.49 9.44
C PRO A 223 20.19 4.70 10.72
N ALA A 224 19.13 4.49 11.51
CA ALA A 224 19.20 3.51 12.60
C ALA A 224 19.54 2.11 12.04
N PRO A 225 20.33 1.30 12.76
CA PRO A 225 20.53 -0.08 12.39
C PRO A 225 19.20 -0.83 12.39
N TRP A 226 19.10 -1.89 11.59
CA TRP A 226 17.93 -2.76 11.61
C TRP A 226 17.75 -3.42 12.97
N ASP A 227 16.50 -3.54 13.40
CA ASP A 227 16.11 -4.06 14.70
C ASP A 227 16.67 -5.49 14.91
N PRO A 228 17.47 -5.73 15.96
CA PRO A 228 17.96 -7.06 16.32
C PRO A 228 16.85 -8.10 16.47
N ALA A 229 15.64 -7.68 16.86
CA ALA A 229 14.49 -8.57 17.01
C ALA A 229 14.04 -9.22 15.70
N LEU A 230 14.48 -8.73 14.53
CA LEU A 230 14.19 -9.35 13.23
C LEU A 230 14.87 -10.71 13.05
N ALA A 231 16.04 -10.89 13.68
CA ALA A 231 16.92 -12.05 13.53
C ALA A 231 16.17 -13.34 13.88
N GLY A 232 15.99 -14.23 12.89
CA GLY A 232 15.34 -15.53 13.08
C GLY A 232 13.84 -15.53 13.39
N THR A 233 13.19 -14.36 13.54
CA THR A 233 11.76 -14.27 13.92
C THR A 233 10.85 -13.78 12.80
N THR A 234 11.40 -13.03 11.84
CA THR A 234 10.61 -12.34 10.83
C THR A 234 10.74 -13.01 9.48
N THR A 235 9.61 -13.36 8.88
CA THR A 235 9.52 -13.82 7.49
C THR A 235 8.64 -12.85 6.71
N ILE A 236 9.13 -12.41 5.55
CA ILE A 236 8.36 -11.62 4.59
C ILE A 236 8.15 -12.50 3.36
N THR A 237 6.90 -12.65 2.91
CA THR A 237 6.56 -13.36 1.68
C THR A 237 5.98 -12.35 0.69
N GLU A 238 6.51 -12.31 -0.52
CA GLU A 238 6.03 -11.43 -1.59
C GLU A 238 5.50 -12.26 -2.75
N TRP A 239 4.27 -11.98 -3.21
CA TRP A 239 3.70 -12.56 -4.42
C TRP A 239 3.77 -11.53 -5.54
N PRO A 240 4.59 -11.78 -6.59
CA PRO A 240 4.60 -10.94 -7.78
C PRO A 240 3.21 -10.88 -8.43
N ILE A 241 2.70 -9.67 -8.62
CA ILE A 241 1.43 -9.39 -9.29
C ILE A 241 1.58 -8.18 -10.18
N GLY A 242 0.74 -8.08 -11.22
CA GLY A 242 0.81 -6.99 -12.18
C GLY A 242 2.17 -6.86 -12.88
N ASP A 243 2.46 -5.67 -13.37
CA ASP A 243 3.72 -5.38 -14.05
C ASP A 243 4.24 -3.96 -13.74
N ALA A 244 5.32 -3.55 -14.43
CA ALA A 244 5.96 -2.25 -14.27
C ALA A 244 5.03 -1.02 -14.46
N MET A 245 3.88 -1.21 -15.10
CA MET A 245 2.86 -0.18 -15.34
C MET A 245 1.59 -0.41 -14.51
N SER A 246 1.56 -1.39 -13.60
CA SER A 246 0.50 -1.54 -12.61
C SER A 246 0.60 -0.48 -11.52
N GLN A 247 -0.52 -0.25 -10.83
CA GLN A 247 -0.57 0.44 -9.55
C GLN A 247 -1.45 -0.35 -8.60
N THR A 248 -0.87 -1.31 -7.91
CA THR A 248 -1.50 -2.07 -6.81
C THR A 248 -1.81 -1.12 -5.66
N HIS A 249 -3.06 -0.66 -5.59
CA HIS A 249 -3.42 0.55 -4.87
C HIS A 249 -3.81 0.29 -3.43
N ASP A 250 -4.98 -0.29 -3.19
CA ASP A 250 -5.44 -0.76 -1.88
C ASP A 250 -5.67 -2.27 -1.96
N GLN A 251 -5.79 -2.89 -0.79
CA GLN A 251 -6.01 -4.32 -0.67
C GLN A 251 -6.94 -4.67 0.49
N LEU A 252 -7.40 -5.91 0.50
CA LEU A 252 -8.34 -6.42 1.49
C LEU A 252 -7.99 -7.88 1.81
N LEU A 253 -7.83 -8.19 3.09
CA LEU A 253 -7.83 -9.57 3.57
C LEU A 253 -9.29 -10.01 3.70
N GLY A 254 -9.72 -10.91 2.83
CA GLY A 254 -11.08 -11.45 2.84
C GLY A 254 -11.28 -12.46 3.98
N ALA A 255 -12.52 -12.58 4.44
CA ALA A 255 -12.94 -13.59 5.41
C ALA A 255 -12.72 -15.04 4.93
N ASP A 256 -12.53 -15.24 3.61
CA ASP A 256 -12.20 -16.52 2.99
C ASP A 256 -10.69 -16.83 3.01
N GLY A 257 -9.89 -16.03 3.72
CA GLY A 257 -8.44 -16.18 3.86
C GLY A 257 -7.62 -15.72 2.65
N LYS A 258 -8.27 -15.21 1.60
CA LYS A 258 -7.61 -14.71 0.38
C LYS A 258 -7.38 -13.21 0.46
N VAL A 259 -6.39 -12.73 -0.27
CA VAL A 259 -6.07 -11.30 -0.36
C VAL A 259 -6.54 -10.77 -1.70
N TYR A 260 -7.28 -9.68 -1.68
CA TYR A 260 -7.79 -8.99 -2.86
C TYR A 260 -7.03 -7.68 -3.04
N VAL A 261 -6.41 -7.45 -4.21
CA VAL A 261 -5.61 -6.24 -4.50
C VAL A 261 -6.17 -5.56 -5.74
N ALA A 262 -6.52 -4.27 -5.63
CA ALA A 262 -7.00 -3.49 -6.76
C ALA A 262 -5.85 -2.84 -7.55
N ASP A 263 -5.86 -2.96 -8.87
CA ASP A 263 -4.98 -2.22 -9.77
C ASP A 263 -5.66 -0.95 -10.28
N ASN A 264 -5.19 0.20 -9.83
CA ASN A 264 -5.84 1.49 -10.09
C ASN A 264 -5.75 1.95 -11.55
N ILE A 265 -4.81 1.45 -12.34
CA ILE A 265 -4.58 1.95 -13.71
C ILE A 265 -4.82 0.90 -14.80
N GLN A 266 -5.27 -0.30 -14.39
CA GLN A 266 -5.50 -1.41 -15.30
C GLN A 266 -6.91 -2.04 -15.18
N ASP A 267 -7.79 -1.51 -14.31
CA ASP A 267 -9.14 -2.05 -14.04
C ASP A 267 -9.12 -3.55 -13.69
N ARG A 268 -8.17 -3.96 -12.85
CA ARG A 268 -8.00 -5.35 -12.43
C ARG A 268 -8.14 -5.50 -10.92
N LEU A 269 -8.69 -6.64 -10.53
CA LEU A 269 -8.71 -7.13 -9.15
C LEU A 269 -7.93 -8.45 -9.12
N TYR A 270 -6.84 -8.49 -8.37
CA TYR A 270 -6.10 -9.73 -8.10
C TYR A 270 -6.70 -10.39 -6.87
N ARG A 271 -6.98 -11.69 -6.94
CA ARG A 271 -7.27 -12.55 -5.79
C ARG A 271 -6.10 -13.51 -5.60
N ILE A 272 -5.44 -13.44 -4.45
CA ILE A 272 -4.28 -14.25 -4.10
C ILE A 272 -4.66 -15.17 -2.95
N ASP A 273 -4.36 -16.46 -3.07
CA ASP A 273 -4.43 -17.44 -2.00
C ASP A 273 -3.03 -17.63 -1.39
N PRO A 274 -2.77 -17.10 -0.18
CA PRO A 274 -1.44 -17.19 0.45
C PRO A 274 -1.06 -18.59 0.95
N GLN A 275 -1.98 -19.57 0.88
CA GLN A 275 -1.73 -20.96 1.26
C GLN A 275 -1.31 -21.80 0.06
N THR A 276 -1.93 -21.59 -1.11
CA THR A 276 -1.65 -22.36 -2.33
C THR A 276 -0.67 -21.66 -3.29
N ASN A 277 -0.46 -20.35 -3.08
CA ASN A 277 0.22 -19.43 -4.00
C ASN A 277 -0.51 -19.24 -5.34
N GLU A 278 -1.82 -19.46 -5.34
CA GLU A 278 -2.65 -19.24 -6.52
C GLU A 278 -3.07 -17.77 -6.63
N VAL A 279 -3.05 -17.24 -7.85
CA VAL A 279 -3.49 -15.91 -8.22
C VAL A 279 -4.54 -16.06 -9.31
N THR A 280 -5.67 -15.36 -9.14
CA THR A 280 -6.70 -15.17 -10.16
C THR A 280 -6.84 -13.67 -10.44
N VAL A 281 -6.95 -13.29 -11.71
CA VAL A 281 -7.18 -11.89 -12.10
C VAL A 281 -8.60 -11.73 -12.59
N PHE A 282 -9.31 -10.72 -12.09
CA PHE A 282 -10.64 -10.33 -12.56
C PHE A 282 -10.55 -8.96 -13.22
N LYS A 283 -11.20 -8.79 -14.37
CA LYS A 283 -11.28 -7.50 -15.06
C LYS A 283 -12.59 -6.83 -14.66
N ILE A 284 -12.49 -5.61 -14.12
CA ILE A 284 -13.66 -4.82 -13.72
C ILE A 284 -14.38 -4.40 -15.02
N PRO A 285 -15.69 -4.68 -15.15
CA PRO A 285 -16.41 -4.36 -16.37
C PRO A 285 -16.58 -2.85 -16.53
N HIS A 286 -16.49 -2.39 -17.77
CA HIS A 286 -16.88 -1.05 -18.18
C HIS A 286 -18.16 -1.11 -19.01
N ARG A 287 -18.89 -0.01 -19.09
CA ARG A 287 -20.06 0.12 -19.96
C ARG A 287 -19.65 0.64 -21.32
N GLU A 288 -20.49 0.35 -22.31
CA GLU A 288 -20.38 1.00 -23.61
C GLU A 288 -20.44 2.53 -23.43
N GLY A 289 -19.41 3.22 -23.93
CA GLY A 289 -19.26 4.67 -23.80
C GLY A 289 -18.39 5.15 -22.63
N ASP A 290 -17.95 4.26 -21.73
CA ASP A 290 -16.95 4.62 -20.72
C ASP A 290 -15.62 4.97 -21.41
N ALA A 291 -15.11 6.19 -21.16
CA ALA A 291 -13.85 6.65 -21.73
C ALA A 291 -12.65 6.13 -20.91
N ALA A 292 -11.53 5.84 -21.58
CA ALA A 292 -10.27 5.53 -20.92
C ALA A 292 -9.85 6.68 -19.98
N GLY A 293 -9.55 6.34 -18.73
CA GLY A 293 -9.26 7.24 -17.61
C GLY A 293 -10.51 7.91 -17.00
N GLY A 294 -11.71 7.62 -17.49
CA GLY A 294 -12.99 8.13 -16.98
C GLY A 294 -13.01 9.65 -16.86
N LEU A 295 -13.52 10.16 -15.73
CA LEU A 295 -13.52 11.60 -15.40
C LEU A 295 -12.11 12.21 -15.26
N LEU A 296 -11.07 11.38 -15.23
CA LEU A 296 -9.67 11.75 -15.06
C LEU A 296 -8.85 11.50 -16.33
N ALA A 297 -9.49 11.21 -17.48
CA ALA A 297 -8.83 10.87 -18.75
C ALA A 297 -7.72 11.85 -19.14
N ALA A 298 -7.96 13.15 -18.99
CA ALA A 298 -6.98 14.20 -19.28
C ALA A 298 -5.69 14.08 -18.44
N ARG A 299 -5.76 13.46 -17.25
CA ARG A 299 -4.60 13.22 -16.37
C ARG A 299 -3.74 12.05 -16.85
N LEU A 300 -4.34 11.05 -17.47
CA LEU A 300 -3.65 9.80 -17.84
C LEU A 300 -3.23 9.75 -19.31
N LYS A 301 -3.59 10.77 -20.12
CA LYS A 301 -3.27 10.82 -21.56
C LYS A 301 -1.78 10.64 -21.88
N ASP A 302 -0.89 11.17 -21.04
CA ASP A 302 0.56 11.07 -21.22
C ASP A 302 1.17 9.83 -20.53
N PHE A 303 0.33 8.99 -19.90
CA PHE A 303 0.77 7.78 -19.26
C PHE A 303 0.96 6.67 -20.32
N PRO A 304 2.16 6.06 -20.42
CA PRO A 304 2.52 5.23 -21.58
C PRO A 304 1.59 4.03 -21.83
N ARG A 305 1.02 3.43 -20.78
CA ARG A 305 0.03 2.35 -20.88
C ARG A 305 -0.93 2.38 -19.68
N HIS A 306 -2.20 2.61 -19.96
CA HIS A 306 -3.30 2.39 -19.00
C HIS A 306 -4.50 1.78 -19.74
N ASP A 307 -5.15 0.80 -19.12
CA ASP A 307 -6.42 0.22 -19.61
C ASP A 307 -7.61 0.63 -18.73
N SER A 308 -7.35 1.46 -17.71
CA SER A 308 -8.37 1.83 -16.74
C SER A 308 -9.39 2.81 -17.30
N THR A 309 -10.66 2.54 -17.03
CA THR A 309 -11.85 3.39 -17.15
C THR A 309 -12.44 3.74 -15.78
N SER A 310 -12.17 2.92 -14.77
CA SER A 310 -12.80 2.95 -13.44
C SER A 310 -11.89 3.52 -12.37
N ASN A 311 -10.59 3.22 -12.45
CA ASN A 311 -9.58 3.51 -11.45
C ASN A 311 -9.96 2.97 -10.07
N ALA A 312 -10.03 1.64 -9.97
CA ALA A 312 -10.31 0.91 -8.74
C ALA A 312 -9.39 1.39 -7.60
N HIS A 313 -9.99 1.81 -6.48
CA HIS A 313 -9.27 2.62 -5.50
C HIS A 313 -9.19 1.96 -4.13
N SER A 314 -10.33 1.73 -3.46
CA SER A 314 -10.39 1.16 -2.10
C SER A 314 -11.41 0.04 -2.03
N LEU A 315 -11.23 -0.91 -1.10
CA LEU A 315 -12.05 -2.12 -0.97
C LEU A 315 -12.62 -2.28 0.45
N ALA A 316 -13.83 -2.83 0.57
CA ALA A 316 -14.39 -3.28 1.85
C ALA A 316 -15.30 -4.51 1.64
N GLN A 317 -15.25 -5.47 2.57
CA GLN A 317 -16.07 -6.68 2.51
C GLN A 317 -17.33 -6.55 3.36
N SER A 318 -18.48 -6.98 2.82
CA SER A 318 -19.67 -7.19 3.62
C SER A 318 -19.51 -8.42 4.52
N ALA A 319 -19.78 -8.25 5.80
CA ALA A 319 -19.85 -9.37 6.74
C ALA A 319 -21.09 -10.25 6.56
N ARG A 320 -22.09 -9.84 5.76
CA ARG A 320 -23.34 -10.60 5.57
C ARG A 320 -23.22 -11.71 4.54
N ASP A 321 -22.58 -11.42 3.41
CA ASP A 321 -22.50 -12.33 2.26
C ASP A 321 -21.09 -12.45 1.68
N GLY A 322 -20.11 -11.71 2.21
CA GLY A 322 -18.73 -11.75 1.75
C GLY A 322 -18.48 -10.97 0.45
N HIS A 323 -19.48 -10.29 -0.11
CA HIS A 323 -19.29 -9.44 -1.29
C HIS A 323 -18.31 -8.29 -0.99
N ILE A 324 -17.49 -7.96 -1.99
CA ILE A 324 -16.46 -6.92 -1.88
C ILE A 324 -16.92 -5.69 -2.66
N PHE A 325 -16.98 -4.56 -1.97
CA PHE A 325 -17.28 -3.27 -2.58
C PHE A 325 -16.00 -2.52 -2.90
N ILE A 326 -15.95 -1.92 -4.09
CA ILE A 326 -14.79 -1.23 -4.64
C ILE A 326 -15.21 0.17 -5.09
N THR A 327 -14.48 1.19 -4.64
CA THR A 327 -14.66 2.58 -5.11
C THR A 327 -13.90 2.83 -6.42
N PRO A 328 -14.60 3.24 -7.50
CA PRO A 328 -13.98 3.58 -8.77
C PRO A 328 -13.71 5.10 -8.86
N SER A 329 -12.49 5.53 -8.57
CA SER A 329 -12.13 6.96 -8.44
C SER A 329 -12.32 7.80 -9.72
N ALA A 330 -12.42 7.16 -10.90
CA ALA A 330 -12.66 7.84 -12.17
C ALA A 330 -14.15 7.81 -12.62
N GLN A 331 -15.06 7.20 -11.86
CA GLN A 331 -16.47 7.04 -12.22
C GLN A 331 -17.42 7.52 -11.12
N GLN A 332 -18.71 7.73 -11.48
CA GLN A 332 -19.79 8.05 -10.54
C GLN A 332 -20.62 6.81 -10.20
N ARG A 333 -19.97 5.75 -9.73
CA ARG A 333 -20.62 4.50 -9.37
C ARG A 333 -19.92 3.84 -8.20
N LEU A 334 -20.50 2.76 -7.69
CA LEU A 334 -19.88 1.83 -6.76
C LEU A 334 -19.84 0.45 -7.43
N VAL A 335 -18.72 -0.25 -7.33
CA VAL A 335 -18.57 -1.60 -7.87
C VAL A 335 -18.76 -2.61 -6.75
N GLU A 336 -19.56 -3.64 -6.98
CA GLU A 336 -19.73 -4.79 -6.08
C GLU A 336 -19.19 -6.03 -6.79
N PHE A 337 -18.41 -6.84 -6.08
CA PHE A 337 -17.77 -8.05 -6.57
C PHE A 337 -18.14 -9.24 -5.68
N ASP A 338 -18.67 -10.29 -6.29
CA ASP A 338 -18.92 -11.56 -5.60
C ASP A 338 -17.67 -12.46 -5.72
N PRO A 339 -16.93 -12.70 -4.63
CA PRO A 339 -15.72 -13.52 -4.67
C PRO A 339 -15.97 -15.01 -4.96
N ALA A 340 -17.20 -15.50 -4.75
CA ALA A 340 -17.55 -16.89 -4.99
C ALA A 340 -17.77 -17.17 -6.48
N THR A 341 -18.43 -16.25 -7.19
CA THR A 341 -18.74 -16.42 -8.63
C THR A 341 -17.79 -15.66 -9.55
N GLY A 342 -17.10 -14.63 -9.04
CA GLY A 342 -16.32 -13.71 -9.86
C GLY A 342 -17.15 -12.65 -10.59
N ALA A 343 -18.45 -12.55 -10.29
CA ALA A 343 -19.36 -11.61 -10.94
C ALA A 343 -19.22 -10.19 -10.36
N PHE A 344 -19.52 -9.19 -11.20
CA PHE A 344 -19.55 -7.78 -10.82
C PHE A 344 -20.94 -7.18 -11.00
N GLU A 345 -21.38 -6.36 -10.05
CA GLU A 345 -22.55 -5.47 -10.16
C GLU A 345 -22.09 -4.00 -10.07
N LEU A 346 -22.70 -3.14 -10.89
CA LEU A 346 -22.37 -1.70 -10.96
C LEU A 346 -23.54 -0.87 -10.44
N HIS A 347 -23.33 -0.15 -9.35
CA HIS A 347 -24.35 0.69 -8.70
C HIS A 347 -24.15 2.16 -9.04
N GLU A 348 -25.06 2.72 -9.84
CA GLU A 348 -24.93 4.10 -10.30
C GLU A 348 -25.32 5.15 -9.27
N MET A 349 -24.52 6.20 -9.19
CA MET A 349 -24.74 7.32 -8.30
C MET A 349 -25.06 8.57 -9.12
N GLY A 350 -26.17 9.25 -8.81
CA GLY A 350 -26.65 10.39 -9.59
C GLY A 350 -25.85 11.70 -9.41
N ALA A 351 -24.97 11.77 -8.41
CA ALA A 351 -24.19 12.97 -8.07
C ALA A 351 -22.92 12.57 -7.28
N GLY A 352 -22.01 13.52 -7.05
CA GLY A 352 -20.76 13.27 -6.32
C GLY A 352 -19.64 12.71 -7.21
N PHE A 353 -18.39 13.03 -6.89
CA PHE A 353 -17.24 12.69 -7.74
C PHE A 353 -16.06 12.17 -6.93
N TYR A 354 -15.25 11.33 -7.57
CA TYR A 354 -14.04 10.75 -6.99
C TYR A 354 -14.31 9.89 -5.74
N PRO A 355 -15.09 8.78 -5.87
CA PRO A 355 -15.18 7.77 -4.83
C PRO A 355 -13.77 7.32 -4.40
N HIS A 356 -13.49 7.36 -3.10
CA HIS A 356 -12.14 7.17 -2.59
C HIS A 356 -12.07 6.09 -1.52
N THR A 357 -12.01 6.40 -0.23
CA THR A 357 -11.86 5.38 0.83
C THR A 357 -13.23 4.84 1.22
N ILE A 358 -13.36 3.53 1.44
CA ILE A 358 -14.63 2.83 1.67
C ILE A 358 -14.65 2.00 2.96
N ARG A 359 -15.80 1.93 3.62
CA ARG A 359 -16.07 1.10 4.80
C ARG A 359 -17.50 0.60 4.80
N ILE A 360 -17.78 -0.46 5.55
CA ILE A 360 -19.12 -1.03 5.69
C ILE A 360 -19.47 -1.04 7.18
N ASP A 361 -20.65 -0.52 7.50
CA ASP A 361 -21.13 -0.51 8.90
C ASP A 361 -21.83 -1.81 9.28
N ALA A 362 -22.15 -1.96 10.57
CA ALA A 362 -22.83 -3.15 11.09
C ALA A 362 -24.25 -3.37 10.52
N LYS A 363 -24.84 -2.36 9.88
CA LYS A 363 -26.13 -2.46 9.18
C LYS A 363 -25.97 -2.87 7.71
N ASP A 364 -24.74 -3.14 7.29
CA ASP A 364 -24.37 -3.48 5.91
C ASP A 364 -24.62 -2.32 4.93
N ARG A 365 -24.50 -1.09 5.43
CA ARG A 365 -24.47 0.13 4.60
C ARG A 365 -23.03 0.44 4.25
N VAL A 366 -22.81 0.79 2.98
CA VAL A 366 -21.48 1.03 2.42
C VAL A 366 -21.19 2.53 2.41
N TRP A 367 -20.24 2.97 3.22
CA TRP A 367 -19.86 4.37 3.39
C TRP A 367 -18.54 4.66 2.68
N PHE A 368 -18.47 5.77 1.95
CA PHE A 368 -17.23 6.16 1.28
C PHE A 368 -17.08 7.66 1.08
N THR A 369 -15.83 8.12 1.01
CA THR A 369 -15.51 9.53 0.72
C THR A 369 -15.67 9.82 -0.77
N LEU A 370 -16.21 11.00 -1.08
CA LEU A 370 -16.25 11.58 -2.42
C LEU A 370 -15.30 12.79 -2.44
N ALA A 371 -14.04 12.52 -2.76
CA ALA A 371 -12.94 13.43 -2.45
C ALA A 371 -13.06 14.79 -3.17
N LEU A 372 -13.44 14.79 -4.44
CA LEU A 372 -13.49 16.02 -5.22
C LEU A 372 -14.79 16.81 -5.02
N SER A 373 -15.90 16.14 -4.70
CA SER A 373 -17.17 16.83 -4.44
C SER A 373 -17.39 17.27 -2.99
N ASN A 374 -16.41 17.02 -2.09
CA ASN A 374 -16.49 17.38 -0.68
C ASN A 374 -17.72 16.77 0.02
N GLN A 375 -17.92 15.47 -0.19
CA GLN A 375 -19.09 14.73 0.30
C GLN A 375 -18.68 13.39 0.90
N ILE A 376 -19.55 12.82 1.74
CA ILE A 376 -19.55 11.40 2.10
C ILE A 376 -20.79 10.75 1.49
N ALA A 377 -20.63 9.61 0.84
CA ALA A 377 -21.74 8.81 0.34
C ALA A 377 -22.01 7.61 1.25
N MET A 378 -23.28 7.24 1.35
CA MET A 378 -23.76 6.00 1.97
C MET A 378 -24.63 5.28 0.96
N PHE A 379 -24.30 4.04 0.64
CA PHE A 379 -25.13 3.14 -0.15
C PHE A 379 -25.83 2.14 0.77
N ASP A 380 -27.16 2.23 0.81
CA ASP A 380 -27.99 1.27 1.52
C ASP A 380 -28.27 0.08 0.59
N ARG A 381 -27.64 -1.06 0.90
CA ARG A 381 -27.74 -2.27 0.07
C ARG A 381 -29.16 -2.83 -0.02
N ALA A 382 -29.95 -2.73 1.05
CA ALA A 382 -31.30 -3.28 1.10
C ALA A 382 -32.25 -2.53 0.17
N THR A 383 -32.10 -1.21 0.07
CA THR A 383 -32.94 -0.35 -0.77
C THR A 383 -32.30 0.00 -2.12
N LYS A 384 -31.01 -0.31 -2.31
CA LYS A 384 -30.16 0.11 -3.43
C LYS A 384 -30.16 1.63 -3.64
N ARG A 385 -30.14 2.41 -2.55
CA ARG A 385 -30.19 3.88 -2.59
C ARG A 385 -28.90 4.51 -2.05
N PHE A 386 -28.47 5.57 -2.73
CA PHE A 386 -27.40 6.44 -2.25
C PHE A 386 -27.97 7.62 -1.45
N THR A 387 -27.37 7.89 -0.30
CA THR A 387 -27.52 9.13 0.46
C THR A 387 -26.20 9.88 0.44
N LEU A 388 -26.23 11.17 0.11
CA LEU A 388 -25.06 12.03 0.08
C LEU A 388 -25.10 13.01 1.25
N HIS A 389 -23.99 13.11 1.97
CA HIS A 389 -23.77 14.05 3.06
C HIS A 389 -22.80 15.14 2.60
N ASP A 390 -23.30 16.35 2.44
CA ASP A 390 -22.48 17.52 2.12
C ASP A 390 -21.65 17.93 3.34
N LEU A 391 -20.36 18.20 3.13
CA LEU A 391 -19.48 18.66 4.18
C LEU A 391 -19.42 20.19 4.20
N PRO A 392 -19.42 20.82 5.38
CA PRO A 392 -19.39 22.29 5.48
C PRO A 392 -18.09 22.85 4.91
N THR A 393 -18.21 23.93 4.14
CA THR A 393 -17.06 24.63 3.56
C THR A 393 -16.53 25.70 4.52
N ARG A 394 -15.23 25.98 4.50
CA ARG A 394 -14.59 26.99 5.38
C ARG A 394 -15.01 28.43 5.08
N GLY A 395 -15.61 28.67 3.92
CA GLY A 395 -16.09 30.00 3.52
C GLY A 395 -16.59 30.04 2.08
N TRP A 396 -17.02 31.24 1.67
CA TRP A 396 -17.69 31.45 0.38
C TRP A 396 -16.84 31.05 -0.84
N ARG A 397 -15.52 31.25 -0.79
CA ARG A 397 -14.61 30.91 -1.92
C ARG A 397 -14.57 29.41 -2.16
N GLU A 398 -14.43 28.64 -1.08
CA GLU A 398 -14.41 27.19 -1.15
C GLU A 398 -15.77 26.64 -1.59
N TRP A 399 -16.86 27.18 -1.05
CA TRP A 399 -18.22 26.87 -1.49
C TRP A 399 -18.44 27.12 -2.99
N LEU A 400 -18.00 28.27 -3.49
CA LEU A 400 -18.11 28.60 -4.90
C LEU A 400 -17.30 27.63 -5.76
N THR A 401 -16.06 27.31 -5.38
CA THR A 401 -15.23 26.37 -6.15
C THR A 401 -15.81 24.95 -6.16
N VAL A 402 -16.28 24.44 -5.02
CA VAL A 402 -16.91 23.11 -4.94
C VAL A 402 -18.19 23.09 -5.79
N THR A 403 -19.00 24.14 -5.73
CA THR A 403 -20.24 24.27 -6.51
C THR A 403 -19.96 24.31 -8.02
N LEU A 404 -18.87 24.98 -8.43
CA LEU A 404 -18.47 25.12 -9.83
C LEU A 404 -17.62 23.95 -10.35
N ILE A 405 -17.34 22.92 -9.54
CA ILE A 405 -16.41 21.87 -9.94
C ILE A 405 -16.89 21.10 -11.18
N ARG A 406 -18.19 20.81 -11.26
CA ARG A 406 -18.81 20.09 -12.39
C ARG A 406 -18.75 20.90 -13.71
N PRO A 407 -19.18 22.18 -13.76
CA PRO A 407 -19.02 22.96 -14.98
C PRO A 407 -17.55 23.17 -15.36
N ILE A 408 -16.64 23.33 -14.39
CA ILE A 408 -15.19 23.43 -14.66
C ILE A 408 -14.68 22.15 -15.34
N PHE A 409 -15.00 20.97 -14.82
CA PHE A 409 -14.60 19.70 -15.43
C PHE A 409 -15.14 19.53 -16.85
N LYS A 410 -16.40 19.93 -17.09
CA LYS A 410 -17.00 19.89 -18.43
C LYS A 410 -16.25 20.81 -19.40
N LEU A 411 -15.92 22.03 -18.99
CA LEU A 411 -15.15 22.97 -19.82
C LEU A 411 -13.72 22.47 -20.08
N MET A 412 -13.06 21.89 -19.06
CA MET A 412 -11.74 21.27 -19.23
C MET A 412 -11.77 20.09 -20.20
N SER A 413 -12.85 19.29 -20.22
CA SER A 413 -13.02 18.20 -21.18
C SER A 413 -13.10 18.68 -22.64
N TRP A 414 -13.44 19.95 -22.86
CA TRP A 414 -13.41 20.59 -24.18
C TRP A 414 -12.04 21.14 -24.57
N GLY A 415 -11.00 20.89 -23.77
CA GLY A 415 -9.62 21.32 -24.04
C GLY A 415 -9.29 22.73 -23.53
N LEU A 416 -10.18 23.38 -22.77
CA LEU A 416 -9.88 24.68 -22.15
C LEU A 416 -8.92 24.48 -20.96
N PRO A 417 -7.75 25.14 -20.93
CA PRO A 417 -6.75 24.95 -19.89
C PRO A 417 -7.08 25.73 -18.60
N LEU A 418 -8.33 25.64 -18.11
CA LEU A 418 -8.81 26.39 -16.94
C LEU A 418 -7.99 26.11 -15.67
N ALA A 419 -7.43 24.90 -15.56
CA ALA A 419 -6.54 24.53 -14.46
C ALA A 419 -5.22 25.33 -14.42
N ASN A 420 -4.80 25.89 -15.56
CA ASN A 420 -3.59 26.70 -15.68
C ASN A 420 -3.85 28.19 -15.37
N TRP A 421 -5.12 28.61 -15.25
CA TRP A 421 -5.49 30.02 -15.11
C TRP A 421 -5.90 30.39 -13.69
N LEU A 422 -6.13 29.40 -12.81
CA LEU A 422 -6.48 29.64 -11.40
C LEU A 422 -5.27 29.35 -10.50
N PRO A 423 -4.79 30.34 -9.71
CA PRO A 423 -3.71 30.10 -8.77
C PRO A 423 -4.11 29.06 -7.72
N VAL A 424 -3.18 28.19 -7.36
CA VAL A 424 -3.32 27.22 -6.27
C VAL A 424 -2.65 27.80 -5.04
N ASP A 425 -3.39 27.96 -3.95
CA ASP A 425 -2.83 28.34 -2.66
C ASP A 425 -2.44 27.11 -1.82
N ARG A 426 -1.72 27.33 -0.71
CA ARG A 426 -1.27 26.25 0.19
C ARG A 426 -2.42 25.51 0.88
N LEU A 427 -3.55 26.19 1.06
CA LEU A 427 -4.76 25.63 1.67
C LEU A 427 -5.61 24.85 0.66
N ALA A 428 -5.14 24.76 -0.59
CA ALA A 428 -5.83 24.23 -1.74
C ALA A 428 -7.30 24.69 -1.80
N THR A 429 -7.54 26.00 -1.59
CA THR A 429 -8.87 26.60 -1.45
C THR A 429 -9.76 26.17 -2.62
N GLY A 430 -10.77 25.35 -2.30
CA GLY A 430 -11.70 24.77 -3.27
C GLY A 430 -11.54 23.26 -3.53
N THR A 431 -10.55 22.60 -2.96
CA THR A 431 -10.45 21.13 -2.90
C THR A 431 -10.14 20.67 -1.48
N PRO A 432 -11.08 20.77 -0.53
CA PRO A 432 -10.85 20.41 0.88
C PRO A 432 -10.51 18.91 1.06
N LEU A 433 -11.00 18.06 0.15
CA LEU A 433 -10.57 16.67 -0.04
C LEU A 433 -10.81 15.74 1.17
N PRO A 434 -12.07 15.35 1.45
CA PRO A 434 -12.34 14.22 2.34
C PRO A 434 -11.64 12.97 1.81
N TYR A 435 -10.88 12.30 2.67
CA TYR A 435 -9.86 11.35 2.26
C TYR A 435 -10.07 9.97 2.89
N GLY A 436 -9.58 9.76 4.11
CA GLY A 436 -9.84 8.56 4.89
C GLY A 436 -11.21 8.58 5.57
N ILE A 437 -11.80 7.41 5.76
CA ILE A 437 -13.04 7.20 6.52
C ILE A 437 -12.89 5.92 7.35
N ASP A 438 -13.47 5.92 8.55
CA ASP A 438 -13.63 4.73 9.38
C ASP A 438 -14.90 4.80 10.22
N ILE A 439 -15.31 3.65 10.76
CA ILE A 439 -16.53 3.52 11.56
C ILE A 439 -16.12 3.04 12.94
N THR A 440 -16.43 3.82 13.96
CA THR A 440 -16.13 3.46 15.36
C THR A 440 -17.11 2.40 15.87
N PRO A 441 -16.79 1.67 16.96
CA PRO A 441 -17.66 0.62 17.51
C PRO A 441 -19.07 1.08 17.91
N ASP A 442 -19.25 2.37 18.21
CA ASP A 442 -20.55 2.98 18.50
C ASP A 442 -21.40 3.25 17.23
N GLY A 443 -20.85 2.96 16.05
CA GLY A 443 -21.47 3.20 14.74
C GLY A 443 -21.28 4.61 14.19
N SER A 444 -20.58 5.51 14.90
CA SER A 444 -20.27 6.84 14.36
C SER A 444 -19.34 6.73 13.16
N VAL A 445 -19.60 7.54 12.13
CA VAL A 445 -18.77 7.58 10.92
C VAL A 445 -17.78 8.73 11.06
N TRP A 446 -16.49 8.43 10.95
CA TRP A 446 -15.41 9.41 11.08
C TRP A 446 -14.63 9.52 9.79
N PHE A 447 -14.23 10.72 9.42
CA PHE A 447 -13.44 10.97 8.21
C PHE A 447 -12.35 12.01 8.46
N ALA A 448 -11.30 11.97 7.64
CA ALA A 448 -10.24 12.97 7.60
C ALA A 448 -10.40 13.85 6.37
N ARG A 449 -10.08 15.14 6.51
CA ARG A 449 -10.12 16.12 5.43
C ARG A 449 -8.73 16.72 5.22
N LEU A 450 -8.09 16.27 4.14
CA LEU A 450 -6.63 16.37 3.96
C LEU A 450 -6.12 17.81 3.88
N HIS A 451 -6.76 18.67 3.07
CA HIS A 451 -6.21 20.00 2.77
C HIS A 451 -6.68 21.10 3.75
N THR A 452 -7.47 20.73 4.75
CA THR A 452 -8.05 21.67 5.70
C THR A 452 -7.68 21.39 7.14
N ASP A 453 -6.81 20.41 7.38
CA ASP A 453 -6.31 20.06 8.71
C ASP A 453 -7.45 19.79 9.70
N GLU A 454 -8.41 18.96 9.27
CA GLU A 454 -9.59 18.60 10.06
C GLU A 454 -9.90 17.11 9.99
N ILE A 455 -10.54 16.63 11.05
CA ILE A 455 -11.35 15.40 11.04
C ILE A 455 -12.82 15.79 11.16
N GLY A 456 -13.72 14.89 10.79
CA GLY A 456 -15.14 15.09 10.97
C GLY A 456 -15.86 13.82 11.39
N ARG A 457 -17.00 14.01 12.03
CA ARG A 457 -17.92 12.95 12.48
C ARG A 457 -19.27 13.14 11.81
N ILE A 458 -19.88 12.05 11.37
CA ILE A 458 -21.27 11.99 10.91
C ILE A 458 -22.05 11.09 11.88
N ASP A 459 -23.14 11.62 12.41
CA ASP A 459 -24.16 10.80 13.05
C ASP A 459 -24.97 10.09 11.94
N PRO A 460 -24.91 8.76 11.84
CA PRO A 460 -25.55 8.04 10.74
C PRO A 460 -27.08 7.92 10.86
N ALA A 461 -27.67 8.34 11.98
CA ALA A 461 -29.11 8.38 12.18
C ALA A 461 -29.71 9.73 11.75
N THR A 462 -29.04 10.83 12.05
CA THR A 462 -29.52 12.18 11.72
C THR A 462 -28.88 12.79 10.47
N GLY A 463 -27.72 12.27 10.06
CA GLY A 463 -26.87 12.86 9.02
C GLY A 463 -26.10 14.11 9.46
N THR A 464 -26.13 14.47 10.74
CA THR A 464 -25.43 15.65 11.27
C THR A 464 -23.92 15.51 11.15
N VAL A 465 -23.26 16.51 10.56
CA VAL A 465 -21.81 16.58 10.39
C VAL A 465 -21.21 17.53 11.42
N THR A 466 -20.16 17.09 12.13
CA THR A 466 -19.35 17.93 13.03
C THR A 466 -17.90 17.91 12.59
N MET A 467 -17.30 19.08 12.39
CA MET A 467 -15.88 19.22 12.03
C MET A 467 -15.03 19.56 13.25
N ILE A 468 -13.82 19.03 13.31
CA ILE A 468 -12.86 19.20 14.40
C ILE A 468 -11.50 19.51 13.78
N ALA A 469 -10.91 20.66 14.14
CA ALA A 469 -9.58 21.03 13.70
C ALA A 469 -8.52 20.13 14.36
N THR A 470 -7.52 19.72 13.57
CA THR A 470 -6.38 18.95 14.08
C THR A 470 -5.23 19.89 14.47
N PRO A 471 -4.45 19.56 15.52
CA PRO A 471 -3.25 20.32 15.89
C PRO A 471 -2.02 19.98 15.01
N PHE A 472 -2.24 19.36 13.86
CA PHE A 472 -1.24 18.87 12.92
C PHE A 472 -1.80 18.96 11.49
N ALA A 473 -0.90 18.96 10.51
CA ALA A 473 -1.24 19.10 9.10
C ALA A 473 -1.49 17.77 8.39
N GLY A 474 -2.37 17.81 7.39
CA GLY A 474 -2.59 16.72 6.45
C GLY A 474 -3.07 15.40 7.09
N PRO A 475 -4.14 15.39 7.91
CA PRO A 475 -4.75 14.15 8.38
C PRO A 475 -5.17 13.32 7.16
N ARG A 476 -4.59 12.12 7.02
CA ARG A 476 -4.74 11.33 5.78
C ARG A 476 -5.74 10.18 5.92
N ARG A 477 -5.27 8.98 6.25
CA ARG A 477 -6.12 7.82 6.53
C ARG A 477 -6.24 7.64 8.04
N LEU A 478 -7.43 7.21 8.48
CA LEU A 478 -7.73 6.96 9.88
C LEU A 478 -8.33 5.56 10.08
N ARG A 479 -8.11 4.99 11.26
CA ARG A 479 -8.71 3.74 11.72
C ARG A 479 -9.09 3.86 13.19
N SER A 480 -10.20 3.25 13.59
CA SER A 480 -10.66 3.13 14.97
C SER A 480 -10.04 1.92 15.64
N ASP A 481 -9.62 2.07 16.89
CA ASP A 481 -9.36 0.94 17.78
C ASP A 481 -10.67 0.39 18.40
N SER A 482 -10.55 -0.61 19.29
CA SER A 482 -11.68 -1.24 19.98
C SER A 482 -12.35 -0.35 21.04
N GLU A 483 -11.68 0.71 21.49
CA GLU A 483 -12.20 1.66 22.49
C GLU A 483 -12.86 2.89 21.84
N GLY A 484 -12.74 3.00 20.51
CA GLY A 484 -13.27 4.10 19.72
C GLY A 484 -12.30 5.26 19.54
N HIS A 485 -11.02 5.12 19.93
CA HIS A 485 -10.02 6.12 19.59
C HIS A 485 -9.67 6.04 18.11
N LEU A 486 -9.44 7.19 17.49
CA LEU A 486 -9.05 7.29 16.09
C LEU A 486 -7.53 7.41 15.99
N TRP A 487 -6.91 6.52 15.24
CA TRP A 487 -5.51 6.61 14.86
C TRP A 487 -5.43 7.22 13.47
N ILE A 488 -4.65 8.30 13.32
CA ILE A 488 -4.62 9.14 12.13
C ILE A 488 -3.17 9.36 11.69
N GLY A 489 -2.89 9.21 10.39
CA GLY A 489 -1.59 9.59 9.82
C GLY A 489 -1.46 11.12 9.69
N ALA A 490 -0.47 11.71 10.36
CA ALA A 490 -0.04 13.10 10.16
C ALA A 490 1.00 13.13 9.02
N PHE A 491 0.50 13.07 7.79
CA PHE A 491 1.26 12.64 6.61
C PHE A 491 2.54 13.44 6.34
N PRO A 492 2.53 14.79 6.25
CA PRO A 492 3.75 15.54 5.99
C PRO A 492 4.63 15.73 7.23
N GLU A 493 4.15 15.33 8.42
CA GLU A 493 4.85 15.54 9.68
C GLU A 493 5.56 14.29 10.21
N SER A 494 5.58 13.20 9.45
CA SER A 494 6.25 11.94 9.81
C SER A 494 5.80 11.39 11.18
N ALA A 495 4.50 11.40 11.44
CA ALA A 495 3.93 10.95 12.71
C ALA A 495 2.54 10.33 12.54
N ILE A 496 2.10 9.62 13.58
CA ILE A 496 0.69 9.25 13.77
C ILE A 496 0.13 9.98 15.00
N VAL A 497 -1.18 10.18 15.02
CA VAL A 497 -1.88 10.85 16.11
C VAL A 497 -3.09 10.03 16.51
N ARG A 498 -3.25 9.80 17.81
CA ARG A 498 -4.46 9.23 18.40
C ARG A 498 -5.38 10.37 18.84
N TYR A 499 -6.65 10.34 18.43
CA TYR A 499 -7.70 11.21 18.91
C TYR A 499 -8.69 10.42 19.77
N ASP A 500 -9.02 10.93 20.95
CA ASP A 500 -10.05 10.38 21.83
C ASP A 500 -11.35 11.17 21.70
N PRO A 501 -12.41 10.61 21.08
CA PRO A 501 -13.69 11.29 20.93
C PRO A 501 -14.41 11.63 22.24
N LYS A 502 -14.09 10.96 23.35
CA LYS A 502 -14.75 11.21 24.65
C LYS A 502 -14.19 12.44 25.33
N THR A 503 -12.89 12.67 25.22
CA THR A 503 -12.19 13.78 25.88
C THR A 503 -11.81 14.91 24.93
N GLY A 504 -11.80 14.66 23.62
CA GLY A 504 -11.31 15.58 22.60
C GLY A 504 -9.78 15.69 22.53
N ALA A 505 -9.05 14.81 23.23
CA ALA A 505 -7.60 14.89 23.33
C ALA A 505 -6.89 14.29 22.11
N PHE A 506 -5.81 14.94 21.66
CA PHE A 506 -4.88 14.44 20.65
C PHE A 506 -3.57 14.00 21.31
N THR A 507 -3.09 12.79 20.98
CA THR A 507 -1.79 12.27 21.43
C THR A 507 -0.92 11.94 20.22
N ARG A 508 0.25 12.57 20.10
CA ARG A 508 1.16 12.42 18.95
C ARG A 508 2.23 11.37 19.21
N TYR A 509 2.58 10.60 18.18
CA TYR A 509 3.68 9.65 18.15
C TYR A 509 4.52 9.85 16.88
N ASP A 510 5.75 10.33 17.01
CA ASP A 510 6.68 10.47 15.90
C ASP A 510 7.13 9.09 15.39
N LEU A 511 7.27 8.93 14.06
CA LEU A 511 7.82 7.71 13.48
C LEU A 511 9.29 7.50 13.87
N PRO A 512 9.75 6.25 13.98
CA PRO A 512 11.11 5.90 14.44
C PRO A 512 12.16 6.01 13.32
N VAL A 513 12.18 7.14 12.62
CA VAL A 513 13.05 7.37 11.45
C VAL A 513 14.14 8.40 11.72
N VAL A 514 15.26 8.29 11.00
CA VAL A 514 16.38 9.22 11.04
C VAL A 514 16.66 9.76 9.64
N PRO A 515 16.67 11.09 9.42
CA PRO A 515 16.35 12.14 10.40
C PRO A 515 14.84 12.15 10.74
N LYS A 516 14.46 12.73 11.89
CA LYS A 516 13.04 12.93 12.23
C LYS A 516 12.34 13.79 11.19
N GLY A 517 11.04 13.59 10.98
CA GLY A 517 10.28 14.41 10.02
C GLY A 517 10.50 14.01 8.56
N SER A 518 11.13 12.87 8.28
CA SER A 518 11.58 12.52 6.92
C SER A 518 10.73 11.48 6.20
N ASP A 519 9.78 10.87 6.88
CA ASP A 519 8.87 9.86 6.30
C ASP A 519 7.44 10.39 6.15
N THR A 520 6.62 9.68 5.42
CA THR A 520 5.23 10.07 5.10
C THR A 520 4.27 8.90 5.34
N PRO A 521 3.68 8.79 6.55
CA PRO A 521 2.78 7.69 6.90
C PRO A 521 1.46 7.81 6.16
N TYR A 522 1.32 7.08 5.06
CA TYR A 522 0.15 7.16 4.19
C TYR A 522 -1.08 6.48 4.80
N ALA A 523 -0.90 5.29 5.34
CA ALA A 523 -1.94 4.50 6.00
C ALA A 523 -1.43 3.83 7.27
N LEU A 524 -2.39 3.42 8.08
CA LEU A 524 -2.18 2.64 9.28
C LEU A 524 -3.33 1.65 9.48
N ASN A 525 -3.11 0.63 10.31
CA ASN A 525 -4.17 -0.22 10.83
C ASN A 525 -3.86 -0.64 12.27
N VAL A 526 -4.89 -0.98 13.02
CA VAL A 526 -4.79 -1.31 14.45
C VAL A 526 -5.04 -2.80 14.64
N ASP A 527 -4.04 -3.53 15.14
CA ASP A 527 -4.26 -4.85 15.73
C ASP A 527 -4.98 -4.64 17.07
N LYS A 528 -6.31 -4.64 17.02
CA LYS A 528 -7.19 -4.37 18.17
C LYS A 528 -6.97 -5.38 19.31
N LYS A 529 -6.54 -6.61 18.98
CA LYS A 529 -6.32 -7.67 19.98
C LYS A 529 -5.01 -7.47 20.73
N ARG A 530 -3.95 -7.06 20.02
CA ARG A 530 -2.60 -6.90 20.58
C ARG A 530 -2.28 -5.48 21.03
N GLY A 531 -3.07 -4.49 20.64
CA GLY A 531 -2.81 -3.08 20.93
C GLY A 531 -1.60 -2.55 20.15
N ILE A 532 -1.43 -3.00 18.90
CA ILE A 532 -0.32 -2.63 18.02
C ILE A 532 -0.86 -1.80 16.86
N VAL A 533 -0.27 -0.64 16.60
CA VAL A 533 -0.60 0.20 15.44
C VAL A 533 0.48 -0.01 14.37
N TRP A 534 0.11 -0.63 13.27
CA TRP A 534 0.96 -0.80 12.09
C TRP A 534 0.80 0.40 11.16
N VAL A 535 1.92 0.90 10.63
CA VAL A 535 2.00 2.12 9.84
C VAL A 535 2.93 1.92 8.64
N THR A 536 2.52 2.44 7.49
CA THR A 536 3.35 2.45 6.27
C THR A 536 4.49 3.46 6.39
N GLY A 537 5.74 3.08 6.09
CA GLY A 537 6.91 3.96 6.02
C GLY A 537 7.31 4.24 4.58
N ASN A 538 6.58 5.12 3.90
CA ASN A 538 6.61 5.22 2.45
C ASN A 538 7.86 5.82 1.83
N GLN A 539 8.65 6.57 2.59
CA GLN A 539 9.95 7.07 2.17
C GLN A 539 11.12 6.24 2.72
N SER A 540 10.86 5.36 3.70
CA SER A 540 11.90 4.62 4.44
C SER A 540 12.04 3.16 4.03
N ASP A 541 11.30 2.71 3.01
CA ASP A 541 11.25 1.30 2.56
C ASP A 541 10.90 0.34 3.71
N SER A 542 9.99 0.75 4.60
CA SER A 542 9.74 0.03 5.85
C SER A 542 8.26 0.01 6.25
N LEU A 543 7.89 -0.94 7.11
CA LEU A 543 6.69 -0.86 7.94
C LEU A 543 7.10 -0.58 9.39
N HIS A 544 6.28 0.18 10.11
CA HIS A 544 6.49 0.48 11.52
C HIS A 544 5.34 -0.08 12.36
N ALA A 545 5.64 -0.58 13.55
CA ALA A 545 4.67 -1.07 14.52
C ALA A 545 4.89 -0.37 15.86
N LEU A 546 3.86 0.32 16.36
CA LEU A 546 3.84 0.92 17.69
C LEU A 546 3.09 -0.01 18.64
N ASP A 547 3.74 -0.49 19.69
CA ASP A 547 3.05 -1.03 20.85
C ASP A 547 2.48 0.13 21.68
N VAL A 548 1.16 0.23 21.76
CA VAL A 548 0.49 1.38 22.40
C VAL A 548 0.70 1.39 23.92
N ARG A 549 0.87 0.21 24.54
CA ARG A 549 1.03 0.09 25.99
C ARG A 549 2.41 0.53 26.44
N SER A 550 3.46 0.08 25.75
CA SER A 550 4.84 0.42 26.10
C SER A 550 5.30 1.73 25.45
N GLY A 551 4.67 2.16 24.35
CA GLY A 551 5.13 3.26 23.51
C GLY A 551 6.34 2.90 22.63
N SER A 552 6.74 1.63 22.57
CA SER A 552 7.91 1.18 21.81
C SER A 552 7.59 0.97 20.33
N TRP A 553 8.54 1.36 19.48
CA TRP A 553 8.47 1.12 18.05
C TRP A 553 9.30 -0.09 17.62
N ARG A 554 8.79 -0.81 16.62
CA ARG A 554 9.54 -1.78 15.81
C ARG A 554 9.46 -1.38 14.35
N SER A 555 10.54 -1.59 13.61
CA SER A 555 10.59 -1.31 12.16
C SER A 555 10.97 -2.58 11.40
N VAL A 556 10.21 -2.90 10.36
CA VAL A 556 10.46 -4.02 9.45
C VAL A 556 10.86 -3.46 8.09
N PRO A 557 12.15 -3.56 7.68
CA PRO A 557 12.57 -3.10 6.37
C PRO A 557 12.00 -4.04 5.29
N LEU A 558 11.34 -3.48 4.29
CA LEU A 558 10.79 -4.21 3.16
C LEU A 558 11.92 -4.79 2.30
N PRO A 559 11.73 -5.92 1.59
CA PRO A 559 12.81 -6.58 0.87
C PRO A 559 13.47 -5.71 -0.20
N ARG A 560 12.66 -5.04 -1.03
CA ARG A 560 13.06 -4.15 -2.12
C ARG A 560 13.31 -2.72 -1.65
N ARG A 561 14.26 -2.01 -2.29
CA ARG A 561 14.37 -0.54 -2.20
C ARG A 561 13.24 0.13 -2.96
N VAL A 562 12.97 1.37 -2.60
CA VAL A 562 11.95 2.22 -3.23
C VAL A 562 10.56 1.58 -3.13
N ALA A 563 10.28 0.92 -2.02
CA ALA A 563 9.01 0.26 -1.75
C ALA A 563 8.04 1.24 -1.10
N PHE A 564 7.05 1.70 -1.88
CA PHE A 564 5.96 2.54 -1.39
C PHE A 564 4.78 1.64 -1.02
N THR A 565 4.12 1.86 0.11
CA THR A 565 2.96 1.04 0.54
C THR A 565 1.75 1.92 0.82
N ARG A 566 0.53 1.44 0.64
CA ARG A 566 -0.67 2.32 0.79
C ARG A 566 -1.75 1.77 1.70
N ASP A 567 -1.73 0.49 2.03
CA ASP A 567 -2.77 -0.09 2.86
C ASP A 567 -2.24 -1.24 3.70
N ILE A 568 -2.88 -1.47 4.85
CA ILE A 568 -2.45 -2.47 5.83
C ILE A 568 -3.66 -3.24 6.30
N GLU A 569 -3.60 -4.56 6.15
CA GLU A 569 -4.58 -5.52 6.65
C GLU A 569 -3.91 -6.45 7.67
N ILE A 570 -4.66 -6.85 8.70
CA ILE A 570 -4.11 -7.60 9.83
C ILE A 570 -5.01 -8.83 10.06
N ALA A 571 -4.43 -10.01 9.96
CA ALA A 571 -5.10 -11.26 10.28
C ALA A 571 -5.25 -11.45 11.80
N GLU A 572 -6.14 -12.33 12.23
CA GLU A 572 -6.40 -12.59 13.65
C GLU A 572 -5.15 -13.04 14.43
N ASP A 573 -4.25 -13.76 13.77
CA ASP A 573 -2.99 -14.24 14.31
C ASP A 573 -1.90 -13.15 14.41
N GLY A 574 -2.18 -11.94 13.92
CA GLY A 574 -1.26 -10.79 13.91
C GLY A 574 -0.38 -10.72 12.67
N THR A 575 -0.57 -11.63 11.70
CA THR A 575 0.06 -11.54 10.38
C THR A 575 -0.40 -10.28 9.67
N VAL A 576 0.55 -9.53 9.11
CA VAL A 576 0.29 -8.27 8.41
C VAL A 576 0.36 -8.48 6.91
N TYR A 577 -0.58 -7.88 6.18
CA TYR A 577 -0.59 -7.83 4.73
C TYR A 577 -0.51 -6.37 4.27
N THR A 578 0.29 -6.11 3.23
CA THR A 578 0.35 -4.83 2.48
C THR A 578 0.67 -5.14 1.02
N SER A 579 0.71 -4.14 0.15
CA SER A 579 1.29 -4.28 -1.19
C SER A 579 2.28 -3.14 -1.45
N THR A 580 3.21 -3.34 -2.38
CA THR A 580 3.84 -2.19 -3.04
C THR A 580 2.75 -1.39 -3.76
N SER A 581 2.90 -0.07 -3.88
CA SER A 581 1.86 0.81 -4.42
C SER A 581 2.44 2.04 -5.12
N ASN A 582 3.68 1.90 -5.59
CA ASN A 582 4.37 2.92 -6.37
C ASN A 582 3.54 3.27 -7.61
N PHE A 583 3.40 4.56 -7.87
CA PHE A 583 2.81 5.03 -9.11
C PHE A 583 3.80 5.95 -9.83
N PRO A 584 4.51 5.45 -10.85
CA PRO A 584 4.43 4.11 -11.47
C PRO A 584 5.26 3.02 -10.76
N SER A 585 4.91 1.74 -10.96
CA SER A 585 5.59 0.59 -10.33
C SER A 585 7.05 0.39 -10.74
N TRP A 586 7.46 0.87 -11.93
CA TRP A 586 8.86 0.80 -12.36
C TRP A 586 9.86 1.58 -11.50
N HIS A 587 9.41 2.35 -10.51
CA HIS A 587 10.29 2.96 -9.52
C HIS A 587 10.82 1.95 -8.48
N VAL A 588 10.14 0.81 -8.28
CA VAL A 588 10.60 -0.26 -7.37
C VAL A 588 11.91 -0.86 -7.91
N GLU A 589 12.81 -1.32 -7.03
CA GLU A 589 14.17 -1.80 -7.35
C GLU A 589 14.26 -2.75 -8.57
N ASP A 590 13.23 -3.55 -8.83
CA ASP A 590 13.13 -4.49 -9.96
C ASP A 590 11.86 -4.30 -10.80
N ALA A 591 11.19 -3.15 -10.67
CA ALA A 591 9.94 -2.80 -11.34
C ALA A 591 8.76 -3.78 -11.13
N GLN A 592 8.85 -4.71 -10.17
CA GLN A 592 7.83 -5.71 -9.91
C GLN A 592 6.93 -5.28 -8.74
N PRO A 593 5.63 -5.04 -8.97
CA PRO A 593 4.68 -4.91 -7.88
C PRO A 593 4.47 -6.25 -7.17
N THR A 594 4.28 -6.19 -5.85
CA THR A 594 4.06 -7.38 -5.01
C THR A 594 2.94 -7.16 -4.00
N MET A 595 2.17 -8.22 -3.75
CA MET A 595 1.45 -8.38 -2.48
C MET A 595 2.43 -8.92 -1.45
N ILE A 596 2.44 -8.36 -0.25
CA ILE A 596 3.42 -8.59 0.80
C ILE A 596 2.72 -9.10 2.06
N ARG A 597 3.20 -10.21 2.61
CA ARG A 597 2.83 -10.72 3.93
C ARG A 597 4.03 -10.65 4.86
N VAL A 598 3.85 -10.08 6.05
CA VAL A 598 4.85 -10.02 7.11
C VAL A 598 4.37 -10.88 8.28
N GLN A 599 5.17 -11.88 8.63
CA GLN A 599 4.94 -12.78 9.76
C GLN A 599 6.08 -12.63 10.76
N THR A 600 5.71 -12.50 12.03
CA THR A 600 6.65 -12.47 13.14
C THR A 600 6.29 -13.61 14.08
N THR A 601 7.23 -14.52 14.31
CA THR A 601 7.11 -15.48 15.40
C THR A 601 7.51 -14.79 16.71
N ALA A 602 6.84 -15.12 17.81
CA ALA A 602 7.33 -14.72 19.12
C ALA A 602 8.75 -15.31 19.30
N ALA A 603 9.69 -14.49 19.78
CA ALA A 603 11.01 -15.00 20.15
C ALA A 603 10.81 -16.17 21.14
N ARG A 604 11.38 -17.33 20.80
CA ARG A 604 11.31 -18.53 21.64
C ARG A 604 12.09 -18.35 22.93
#